data_AF-A0A382E289-F1
#
_entry.id   AF-A0A382E289-F1
#
_cell.length_a   1.000
_cell.length_b   1.000
_cell.length_c   1.000
_cell.angle_alpha   90.00
_cell.angle_beta   90.00
_cell.angle_gamma   90.00
#
_symmetry.space_group_name_H-M   'P 1'
#
loop_
_entity.id
_entity.type
_entity.pdbx_description
1 polymer ?
#
loop_
_entity_poly.entity_id
_entity_poly.type
_entity_poly.pdbx_seq_one_letter_code
_entity_poly.pdbx_strand_id
1 'polypeptide(L)' 'MRGLMQEWPLLVHTFIDHANIHHGEREIVTRRVEGDIHRTNYSEIYSRAKRFSK' A
#
# COMPACT_ATOMS: atom_id res chain seq x y z
N MET A 1 -15.17 23.64 -23.20
CA MET A 1 -15.88 23.41 -21.92
C MET A 1 -15.38 22.09 -21.35
N ARG A 2 -15.00 22.01 -20.06
CA ARG A 2 -14.56 20.76 -19.40
C ARG A 2 -15.73 20.11 -18.66
N GLY A 3 -15.68 18.79 -18.43
CA GLY A 3 -16.72 18.05 -17.69
C GLY A 3 -16.73 18.38 -16.19
N LEU A 4 -17.87 18.16 -15.53
CA LEU A 4 -18.09 18.40 -14.08
C LEU A 4 -17.77 17.16 -13.22
N MET A 5 -16.87 16.30 -13.69
CA MET A 5 -16.49 15.08 -12.98
C MET A 5 -15.35 15.36 -12.02
N GLN A 6 -15.18 14.49 -11.01
CA GLN A 6 -14.04 14.57 -10.12
C GLN A 6 -12.74 14.31 -10.87
N GLU A 7 -11.75 15.16 -10.63
CA GLU A 7 -10.43 15.04 -11.22
C GLU A 7 -9.47 14.42 -10.20
N TRP A 8 -9.31 13.10 -10.28
CA TRP A 8 -8.36 12.35 -9.45
C TRP A 8 -7.18 11.86 -10.30
N PRO A 9 -5.93 12.18 -9.94
CA PRO A 9 -4.78 11.67 -10.66
C PRO A 9 -4.56 10.18 -10.37
N LEU A 10 -4.12 9.44 -11.39
CA LEU A 10 -3.76 8.02 -11.27
C LEU A 10 -2.33 7.89 -10.74
N LEU A 11 -2.16 7.90 -9.42
CA LEU A 11 -0.86 7.86 -8.75
C LEU A 11 -0.61 6.49 -8.13
N VAL A 12 0.61 5.95 -8.21
CA VAL A 12 0.93 4.58 -7.73
C VAL A 12 0.64 4.40 -6.23
N HIS A 13 0.95 5.39 -5.41
CA HIS A 13 0.73 5.34 -3.96
C HIS A 13 -0.74 5.25 -3.53
N THR A 14 -1.71 5.64 -4.37
CA THR A 14 -3.12 5.54 -3.99
C THR A 14 -3.57 4.08 -3.87
N PHE A 15 -2.86 3.15 -4.50
CA PHE A 15 -3.10 1.72 -4.32
C PHE A 15 -2.74 1.23 -2.92
N ILE A 16 -1.64 1.71 -2.33
CA ILE A 16 -1.26 1.32 -0.97
C ILE A 16 -2.15 1.99 0.08
N ASP A 17 -2.62 3.22 -0.18
CA ASP A 17 -3.66 3.87 0.64
C ASP A 17 -4.96 3.05 0.65
N HIS A 18 -5.45 2.65 -0.54
CA HIS A 18 -6.65 1.81 -0.66
C HIS A 18 -6.48 0.46 0.05
N ALA A 19 -5.34 -0.21 -0.14
CA ALA A 19 -5.07 -1.49 0.49
C ALA A 19 -5.02 -1.39 2.02
N ASN A 20 -4.44 -0.32 2.58
CA ASN A 20 -4.44 -0.06 4.01
C ASN A 20 -5.86 0.12 4.58
N ILE A 21 -6.71 0.90 3.89
CA ILE A 21 -8.07 1.21 4.36
C ILE A 21 -8.99 -0.01 4.31
N HIS A 22 -8.95 -0.77 3.20
CA HIS A 22 -9.94 -1.83 2.96
C HIS A 22 -9.43 -3.23 3.29
N HIS A 23 -8.11 -3.43 3.31
CA HIS A 23 -7.47 -4.75 3.43
C HIS A 23 -6.29 -4.74 4.40
N GLY A 24 -6.27 -3.83 5.38
CA GLY A 24 -5.12 -3.63 6.28
C GLY A 24 -4.57 -4.92 6.88
N GLU A 25 -5.44 -5.81 7.36
CA GLU A 25 -5.07 -7.08 7.99
C GLU A 25 -4.80 -8.24 7.01
N ARG A 26 -4.86 -8.00 5.70
CA ARG A 26 -4.59 -9.04 4.71
C ARG A 26 -3.11 -9.44 4.77
N GLU A 27 -2.87 -10.71 5.10
CA GLU A 27 -1.52 -11.24 5.23
C GLU A 27 -0.75 -11.22 3.90
N ILE A 28 0.51 -10.80 3.99
CA ILE A 28 1.51 -10.85 2.93
C ILE A 28 2.68 -11.68 3.43
N VAL A 29 2.98 -12.75 2.69
CA VAL A 29 4.02 -13.71 3.06
C VAL A 29 5.18 -13.60 2.09
N THR A 30 6.38 -13.39 2.62
CA THR A 30 7.62 -13.24 1.85
C THR A 30 8.64 -14.26 2.34
N ARG A 31 9.21 -15.04 1.43
CA ARG A 31 10.44 -15.79 1.72
C ARG A 31 11.62 -14.87 1.51
N ARG A 32 12.40 -14.61 2.58
CA ARG A 32 13.56 -13.73 2.50
C ARG A 32 14.77 -14.49 1.95
N VAL A 33 15.82 -13.74 1.57
CA VAL A 33 17.04 -14.32 0.98
C VAL A 33 17.83 -15.15 2.00
N GLU A 34 17.66 -14.85 3.28
CA GLU A 34 18.21 -15.59 4.42
C GLU A 34 17.50 -16.95 4.64
N GLY A 35 16.37 -17.18 3.95
CA GLY A 35 15.63 -18.43 3.98
C GLY A 35 14.44 -18.48 4.95
N ASP A 36 14.29 -17.49 5.83
CA ASP A 36 13.13 -17.39 6.74
C ASP A 36 11.86 -16.91 6.02
N ILE A 37 10.70 -17.26 6.58
CA ILE A 37 9.40 -16.79 6.12
C ILE A 37 8.99 -15.59 6.97
N HIS A 38 8.91 -14.44 6.33
CA HIS A 38 8.36 -13.23 6.91
C HIS A 38 6.88 -13.07 6.58
N ARG A 39 6.10 -12.75 7.60
CA ARG A 39 4.68 -12.41 7.49
C ARG A 39 4.50 -10.97 7.94
N THR A 40 3.70 -10.23 7.18
CA THR A 40 3.33 -8.84 7.43
C THR A 40 1.92 -8.62 6.87
N ASN A 41 1.41 -7.39 6.86
CA ASN A 41 0.12 -7.04 6.28
C ASN A 41 0.17 -5.64 5.60
N TYR A 42 -0.92 -5.24 4.95
CA TYR A 42 -0.94 -3.94 4.26
C TYR A 42 -0.81 -2.76 5.22
N SER A 43 -1.31 -2.86 6.46
CA SER A 43 -1.18 -1.81 7.48
C SER A 43 0.28 -1.53 7.86
N GLU A 44 1.06 -2.59 8.06
CA GLU A 44 2.48 -2.50 8.38
C GLU A 44 3.30 -1.98 7.19
N ILE A 45 3.02 -2.48 5.98
CA ILE A 45 3.68 -2.00 4.76
C ILE A 45 3.39 -0.51 4.54
N TYR A 46 2.14 -0.08 4.71
CA TYR A 46 1.75 1.32 4.59
C TYR A 46 2.52 2.23 5.55
N SER A 47 2.53 1.86 6.83
CA SER A 47 3.22 2.61 7.87
C SER A 47 4.73 2.71 7.59
N ARG A 48 5.34 1.62 7.11
CA ARG A 48 6.76 1.61 6.71
C ARG A 48 6.99 2.49 5.48
N ALA A 49 6.18 2.36 4.43
CA ALA A 49 6.32 3.14 3.20
C ALA A 49 6.24 4.66 3.47
N LYS A 50 5.30 5.09 4.33
CA LYS A 50 5.19 6.51 4.71
C LYS A 50 6.42 7.04 5.45
N ARG A 51 7.12 6.22 6.23
CA ARG A 51 8.36 6.65 6.89
C ARG A 51 9.53 6.87 5.92
N PHE A 52 9.50 6.25 4.75
CA PHE A 52 10.49 6.45 3.70
C PHE A 52 10.13 7.59 2.73
N SER A 53 8.86 8.01 2.70
CA SER A 53 8.42 9.15 1.90
C SER A 53 8.87 10.45 2.57
N LYS A 54 9.49 11.34 1.79
CA LYS A 54 9.77 12.72 2.20
C LYS A 54 8.50 13.57 2.08
#